data_AF-A0AA88HJG7-F1
#
_entry.id   AF-A0AA88HJG7-F1
#
_cell.length_a   1.000
_cell.length_b   1.000
_cell.length_c   1.000
_cell.angle_alpha   90.00
_cell.angle_beta   90.00
_cell.angle_gamma   90.00
#
_symmetry.space_group_name_H-M   'P 1'
#
loop_
_entity.id
_entity.type
_entity.pdbx_description
1 polymer ?
#
loop_
_entity_poly.entity_id
_entity_poly.type
_entity_poly.pdbx_seq_one_letter_code
_entity_poly.pdbx_strand_id
1 'polypeptide(L)'
;MGRSNYYVRILSTIDRELLKPSASVALHKHSNALVDVLPPEADSSISMLQPDEKPEVSYADIGGADMQKQEMREAVELPLTHFELYKQIGIDPPRGVLMYGPPGCGKTMLAKAVAHHTTAAFIRVVGSEFVQKYLGEGPRMVRDVFRLAKENAPAIIFIDEIDAIATKRFDAQTGADREVQRILLELLNQMDGFDQTTNVKVIMATNRADTLDPALLRPGRLDRKIEFPLPDRRQKRLVFQTITSKMNLSDEVDLEEYIARPDKISGADINAICQEAGMHAVRENRYVILPKDFEKGYKNTIKKDESEHEFYK
;
A
#
# COMPACT_ATOMS: atom_id res chain seq x y z
N MET A 1 4.04 -29.03 19.06
CA MET A 1 2.73 -29.58 19.48
C MET A 1 2.07 -30.20 18.27
N GLY A 2 1.83 -31.51 18.27
CA GLY A 2 1.34 -32.23 17.09
C GLY A 2 -0.09 -31.83 16.72
N ARG A 3 -0.33 -31.43 15.46
CA ARG A 3 -1.68 -31.26 14.93
C ARG A 3 -2.37 -32.63 14.96
N SER A 4 -3.34 -32.76 15.85
CA SER A 4 -4.10 -33.98 16.07
C SER A 4 -5.50 -33.75 15.54
N ASN A 5 -5.96 -34.60 14.60
CA ASN A 5 -7.30 -34.50 14.05
C ASN A 5 -8.25 -35.30 14.96
N TYR A 6 -9.33 -34.66 15.42
CA TYR A 6 -10.34 -35.28 16.28
C TYR A 6 -11.71 -35.23 15.61
N TYR A 7 -12.47 -36.32 15.74
CA TYR A 7 -13.90 -36.29 15.50
C TYR A 7 -14.58 -35.85 16.78
N VAL A 8 -15.32 -34.75 16.70
CA VAL A 8 -15.92 -34.08 17.86
C VAL A 8 -17.43 -34.01 17.72
N ARG A 9 -18.13 -34.14 18.84
CA ARG A 9 -19.60 -34.03 18.87
C ARG A 9 -19.98 -32.54 18.89
N ILE A 10 -20.87 -32.15 17.99
CA ILE A 10 -21.44 -30.79 17.95
C ILE A 10 -22.55 -30.73 19.00
N LEU A 11 -22.47 -29.78 19.94
CA LEU A 11 -23.56 -29.53 20.89
C LEU A 11 -24.78 -28.97 20.15
N SER A 12 -25.97 -29.37 20.59
CA SER A 12 -27.24 -28.98 19.95
C SER A 12 -27.56 -27.48 20.04
N THR A 13 -26.80 -26.75 20.85
CA THR A 13 -26.91 -25.30 21.03
C THR A 13 -26.28 -24.50 19.89
N ILE A 14 -25.54 -25.14 19.00
CA ILE A 14 -24.76 -24.49 17.95
C ILE A 14 -25.48 -24.64 16.62
N ASP A 15 -25.64 -23.51 15.94
CA ASP A 15 -26.13 -23.51 14.58
C ASP A 15 -25.09 -24.11 13.63
N ARG A 16 -25.48 -25.21 12.96
CA ARG A 16 -24.61 -25.92 12.03
C ARG A 16 -24.31 -25.11 10.78
N GLU A 17 -25.14 -24.12 10.44
CA GLU A 17 -24.94 -23.27 9.28
C GLU A 17 -23.78 -22.29 9.45
N LEU A 18 -23.40 -21.99 10.70
CA LEU A 18 -22.27 -21.12 11.02
C LEU A 18 -20.91 -21.83 10.91
N LEU A 19 -20.88 -23.17 10.87
CA LEU A 19 -19.65 -23.95 10.80
C LEU A 19 -19.10 -23.98 9.36
N LYS A 20 -18.18 -23.06 9.08
CA LYS A 20 -17.44 -23.01 7.81
C LYS A 20 -16.06 -23.67 7.94
N PRO A 21 -15.53 -24.29 6.88
CA PRO A 21 -14.17 -24.79 6.87
C PRO A 21 -13.16 -23.68 7.23
N SER A 22 -12.24 -23.95 8.17
CA SER A 22 -11.27 -22.99 8.74
C SER A 22 -11.81 -22.05 9.82
N ALA A 23 -13.03 -22.22 10.33
CA ALA A 23 -13.52 -21.45 11.47
C ALA A 23 -12.83 -21.87 12.79
N SER A 24 -12.52 -20.89 13.65
CA SER A 24 -12.04 -21.12 15.01
C SER A 24 -13.20 -21.56 15.89
N VAL A 25 -13.03 -22.65 16.65
CA VAL A 25 -14.10 -23.22 17.49
C VAL A 25 -13.58 -23.49 18.89
N ALA A 26 -14.42 -23.23 19.89
CA ALA A 26 -14.14 -23.56 21.28
C ALA A 26 -14.52 -25.02 21.54
N LEU A 27 -13.57 -25.80 22.06
CA LEU A 27 -13.80 -27.17 22.48
C LEU A 27 -13.89 -27.27 24.00
N HIS A 28 -14.80 -28.11 24.48
CA HIS A 28 -14.91 -28.41 25.90
C HIS A 28 -13.69 -29.23 26.36
N LYS A 29 -13.00 -28.77 27.41
CA LYS A 29 -11.71 -29.30 27.88
C LYS A 29 -11.67 -30.82 28.13
N HIS A 30 -12.79 -31.41 28.53
CA HIS A 30 -12.85 -32.84 28.92
C HIS A 30 -13.49 -33.75 27.89
N SER A 31 -14.46 -33.25 27.13
CA SER A 31 -15.26 -34.06 26.19
C SER A 31 -14.92 -33.79 24.73
N ASN A 32 -14.06 -32.80 24.47
CA ASN A 32 -13.75 -32.26 23.15
C ASN A 32 -15.00 -31.93 22.33
N ALA A 33 -16.16 -31.71 22.98
CA ALA A 33 -17.37 -31.31 22.29
C ALA A 33 -17.23 -29.86 21.81
N LEU A 34 -17.78 -29.55 20.64
CA LEU A 34 -17.81 -28.19 20.11
C LEU A 34 -18.82 -27.39 20.93
N VAL A 35 -18.36 -26.34 21.61
CA VAL A 35 -19.15 -25.51 22.55
C VAL A 35 -19.59 -24.21 21.91
N ASP A 36 -18.70 -23.58 21.15
CA ASP A 36 -18.98 -22.31 20.51
C ASP A 36 -18.14 -22.12 19.25
N VAL A 37 -18.60 -21.27 18.34
CA VAL A 37 -17.79 -20.79 17.22
C VAL A 37 -17.19 -19.47 17.64
N LEU A 38 -15.88 -19.43 17.81
CA LEU A 38 -15.19 -18.22 18.21
C LEU A 38 -15.25 -17.21 17.05
N PRO A 39 -15.34 -15.90 17.34
CA PRO A 39 -15.06 -14.90 16.32
C PRO A 39 -13.69 -15.21 15.72
N PRO A 40 -13.54 -15.12 14.39
CA PRO A 40 -12.28 -15.43 13.77
C PRO A 40 -11.22 -14.52 14.39
N GLU A 41 -10.18 -15.13 14.95
CA GLU A 41 -9.02 -14.37 15.43
C GLU A 41 -8.49 -13.58 14.24
N ALA A 42 -8.73 -12.27 14.23
CA ALA A 42 -7.98 -11.38 13.36
C ALA A 42 -6.53 -11.53 13.82
N ASP A 43 -5.70 -12.05 12.92
CA ASP A 43 -4.29 -12.24 13.18
C ASP A 43 -3.73 -10.89 13.68
N SER A 44 -3.04 -10.88 14.81
CA SER A 44 -2.53 -9.64 15.44
C SER A 44 -1.56 -8.86 14.55
N SER A 45 -1.15 -9.46 13.42
CA SER A 45 -0.35 -8.88 12.36
C SER A 45 -1.15 -7.99 11.39
N ILE A 46 -2.48 -8.11 11.33
CA ILE A 46 -3.32 -7.28 10.45
C ILE A 46 -3.51 -5.92 11.12
N SER A 47 -2.68 -4.96 10.72
CA SER A 47 -2.79 -3.57 11.16
C SER A 47 -4.01 -2.91 10.51
N MET A 48 -5.18 -3.10 11.11
CA MET A 48 -6.34 -2.27 10.80
C MET A 48 -6.08 -0.89 11.39
N LEU A 49 -5.85 0.09 10.52
CA LEU A 49 -5.78 1.48 10.95
C LEU A 49 -7.20 1.88 11.35
N GLN A 50 -7.41 2.02 12.66
CA GLN A 50 -8.66 2.58 13.17
C GLN A 50 -8.82 4.02 12.65
N PRO A 51 -10.04 4.59 12.63
CA PRO A 51 -10.26 5.97 12.19
C PRO A 51 -9.33 6.99 12.87
N ASP A 52 -8.89 6.67 14.08
CA ASP A 52 -8.04 7.51 14.94
C ASP A 52 -6.53 7.39 14.62
N GLU A 53 -6.13 6.41 13.81
CA GLU A 53 -4.75 6.21 13.31
C GLU A 53 -4.58 6.64 11.84
N LYS A 54 -5.59 7.30 11.27
CA LYS A 54 -5.53 7.78 9.88
C LYS A 54 -4.33 8.72 9.70
N PRO A 55 -3.48 8.50 8.68
CA PRO A 55 -2.35 9.38 8.42
C PRO A 55 -2.85 10.79 8.06
N GLU A 56 -2.32 11.81 8.73
CA GLU A 56 -2.60 13.24 8.49
C GLU A 56 -1.98 13.79 7.19
N VAL A 57 -1.93 12.98 6.12
CA VAL A 57 -1.39 13.41 4.83
C VAL A 57 -2.54 13.86 3.95
N SER A 58 -2.51 15.09 3.46
CA SER A 58 -3.50 15.60 2.51
C SER A 58 -2.93 15.64 1.09
N TYR A 59 -3.80 15.79 0.08
CA TYR A 59 -3.39 16.02 -1.31
C TYR A 59 -2.53 17.28 -1.49
N ALA A 60 -2.65 18.24 -0.57
CA ALA A 60 -1.84 19.45 -0.53
C ALA A 60 -0.39 19.19 -0.13
N ASP A 61 -0.12 18.13 0.65
CA ASP A 61 1.24 17.72 1.04
C ASP A 61 1.99 16.96 -0.07
N ILE A 62 1.29 16.63 -1.15
CA ILE A 62 1.88 15.94 -2.31
C ILE A 62 2.15 16.97 -3.39
N GLY A 63 3.42 17.30 -3.64
CA GLY A 63 3.79 18.21 -4.73
C GLY A 63 3.62 17.56 -6.11
N GLY A 64 2.86 18.20 -7.01
CA GLY A 64 2.65 17.72 -8.38
C GLY A 64 1.77 16.46 -8.48
N ALA A 65 2.08 15.61 -9.45
CA ALA A 65 1.35 14.37 -9.79
C ALA A 65 -0.16 14.58 -10.05
N ASP A 66 -0.53 15.70 -10.67
CA ASP A 66 -1.93 16.11 -10.83
C ASP A 66 -2.77 15.07 -11.60
N MET A 67 -2.18 14.47 -12.63
CA MET A 67 -2.82 13.41 -13.42
C MET A 67 -3.04 12.15 -12.57
N GLN A 68 -2.02 11.70 -11.83
CA GLN A 68 -2.12 10.54 -10.95
C GLN A 68 -3.11 10.75 -9.82
N LYS A 69 -3.16 11.96 -9.24
CA LYS A 69 -4.16 12.35 -8.24
C LYS A 69 -5.57 12.26 -8.84
N GLN A 70 -5.79 12.83 -10.02
CA GLN A 70 -7.09 12.79 -10.67
C GLN A 70 -7.53 11.34 -10.94
N GLU A 71 -6.66 10.51 -11.51
CA GLU A 71 -6.97 9.10 -11.80
C GLU A 71 -7.29 8.31 -10.52
N MET A 72 -6.57 8.55 -9.42
CA MET A 72 -6.87 7.92 -8.12
C MET A 72 -8.23 8.35 -7.58
N ARG A 73 -8.58 9.64 -7.69
CA ARG A 73 -9.87 10.16 -7.22
C ARG A 73 -11.03 9.58 -8.03
N GLU A 74 -10.88 9.52 -9.34
CA GLU A 74 -11.89 8.92 -10.24
C GLU A 74 -12.04 7.41 -10.02
N ALA A 75 -10.94 6.71 -9.70
CA ALA A 75 -10.97 5.26 -9.52
C ALA A 75 -11.45 4.82 -8.12
N VAL A 76 -11.19 5.62 -7.08
CA VAL A 76 -11.45 5.23 -5.68
C VAL A 76 -12.50 6.12 -5.02
N GLU A 77 -12.36 7.45 -5.06
CA GLU A 77 -13.28 8.36 -4.36
C GLU A 77 -14.64 8.44 -5.05
N LEU A 78 -14.66 8.54 -6.38
CA LEU A 78 -15.90 8.73 -7.13
C LEU A 78 -16.88 7.56 -6.99
N PRO A 79 -16.44 6.28 -7.07
CA PRO A 79 -17.34 5.15 -6.81
C PRO A 79 -17.87 5.09 -5.37
N LEU A 80 -17.09 5.55 -4.39
CA LEU A 80 -17.49 5.53 -2.98
C LEU A 80 -18.46 6.66 -2.64
N THR A 81 -18.31 7.82 -3.26
CA THR A 81 -19.13 9.02 -2.99
C THR A 81 -20.36 9.13 -3.89
N HIS A 82 -20.24 8.76 -5.16
CA HIS A 82 -21.27 8.97 -6.19
C HIS A 82 -21.60 7.69 -6.96
N PHE A 83 -21.90 6.61 -6.24
CA PHE A 83 -22.25 5.32 -6.84
C PHE A 83 -23.48 5.39 -7.78
N GLU A 84 -24.44 6.28 -7.51
CA GLU A 84 -25.64 6.45 -8.34
C GLU A 84 -25.33 6.86 -9.79
N LEU A 85 -24.27 7.63 -10.02
CA LEU A 85 -23.85 8.03 -11.37
C LEU A 85 -23.48 6.81 -12.21
N TYR A 86 -22.72 5.87 -11.64
CA TYR A 86 -22.34 4.63 -12.31
C TYR A 86 -23.58 3.79 -12.66
N LYS A 87 -24.53 3.70 -11.73
CA LYS A 87 -25.79 2.96 -11.93
C LYS A 87 -26.68 3.57 -13.02
N GLN A 88 -26.76 4.90 -13.10
CA GLN A 88 -27.55 5.60 -14.13
C GLN A 88 -26.91 5.48 -15.52
N ILE A 89 -25.58 5.56 -15.60
CA ILE A 89 -24.83 5.39 -16.85
C ILE A 89 -24.81 3.92 -17.29
N GLY A 90 -24.93 2.98 -16.35
CA GLY A 90 -24.92 1.53 -16.61
C GLY A 90 -23.50 0.98 -16.80
N ILE A 91 -22.51 1.59 -16.16
CA ILE A 91 -21.12 1.15 -16.18
C ILE A 91 -20.70 0.65 -14.80
N ASP A 92 -19.87 -0.39 -14.79
CA ASP A 92 -19.29 -0.89 -13.55
C ASP A 92 -18.12 -0.02 -13.10
N PRO A 93 -18.04 0.35 -11.79
CA PRO A 93 -16.89 1.06 -11.28
C PRO A 93 -15.65 0.15 -11.29
N PRO A 94 -14.44 0.72 -11.44
CA PRO A 94 -13.21 -0.06 -11.41
C PRO A 94 -13.06 -0.79 -10.06
N ARG A 95 -12.60 -2.04 -10.11
CA ARG A 95 -12.43 -2.90 -8.92
C ARG A 95 -11.15 -2.58 -8.16
N GLY A 96 -10.05 -2.39 -8.89
CA GLY A 96 -8.74 -2.15 -8.29
C GLY A 96 -7.85 -1.23 -9.10
N VAL A 97 -6.89 -0.64 -8.39
CA VAL A 97 -5.90 0.28 -8.93
C VAL A 97 -4.50 -0.26 -8.65
N LEU A 98 -3.65 -0.28 -9.67
CA LEU A 98 -2.24 -0.58 -9.55
C LEU A 98 -1.42 0.70 -9.73
N MET A 99 -0.66 1.08 -8.71
CA MET A 99 0.34 2.14 -8.78
C MET A 99 1.72 1.54 -9.02
N TYR A 100 2.43 2.01 -10.05
CA TYR A 100 3.77 1.53 -10.37
C TYR A 100 4.71 2.66 -10.78
N GLY A 101 6.02 2.44 -10.62
CA GLY A 101 7.06 3.41 -10.97
C GLY A 101 8.30 3.24 -10.09
N PRO A 102 9.35 4.07 -10.26
CA PRO A 102 10.52 4.04 -9.39
C PRO A 102 10.16 4.35 -7.92
N PRO A 103 10.99 3.90 -6.97
CA PRO A 103 10.83 4.22 -5.56
C PRO A 103 10.95 5.74 -5.34
N GLY A 104 10.36 6.24 -4.25
CA GLY A 104 10.48 7.65 -3.89
C GLY A 104 9.57 8.64 -4.65
N CYS A 105 8.73 8.18 -5.59
CA CYS A 105 7.77 9.05 -6.29
C CYS A 105 6.43 9.28 -5.53
N GLY A 106 6.34 8.90 -4.25
CA GLY A 106 5.17 9.24 -3.42
C GLY A 106 3.93 8.34 -3.58
N LYS A 107 4.06 7.13 -4.15
CA LYS A 107 2.96 6.15 -4.29
C LYS A 107 2.24 5.88 -2.97
N THR A 108 3.00 5.54 -1.92
CA THR A 108 2.46 5.30 -0.58
C THR A 108 1.86 6.56 0.05
N MET A 109 2.41 7.75 -0.23
CA MET A 109 1.83 9.02 0.26
C MET A 109 0.47 9.30 -0.41
N LEU A 110 0.33 9.04 -1.70
CA LEU A 110 -0.94 9.23 -2.41
C LEU A 110 -2.03 8.31 -1.87
N ALA A 111 -1.71 7.04 -1.61
CA ALA A 111 -2.66 6.11 -0.99
C ALA A 111 -3.14 6.60 0.38
N LYS A 112 -2.21 7.10 1.20
CA LYS A 112 -2.53 7.70 2.52
C LYS A 112 -3.40 8.94 2.39
N ALA A 113 -3.14 9.81 1.41
CA ALA A 113 -3.96 10.99 1.16
C ALA A 113 -5.40 10.64 0.74
N VAL A 114 -5.57 9.63 -0.11
CA VAL A 114 -6.91 9.11 -0.48
C VAL A 114 -7.64 8.59 0.77
N ALA A 115 -6.94 7.88 1.65
CA ALA A 115 -7.50 7.35 2.90
C ALA A 115 -7.94 8.47 3.88
N HIS A 116 -7.23 9.59 3.88
CA HIS A 116 -7.57 10.76 4.70
C HIS A 116 -8.80 11.51 4.15
N HIS A 117 -8.92 11.66 2.82
CA HIS A 117 -10.06 12.34 2.18
C HIS A 117 -11.33 11.48 2.14
N THR A 118 -11.21 10.17 2.31
CA THR A 118 -12.35 9.24 2.32
C THR A 118 -12.77 8.84 3.74
N THR A 119 -14.08 8.66 3.94
CA THR A 119 -14.65 8.15 5.21
C THR A 119 -14.56 6.63 5.32
N ALA A 120 -14.08 5.94 4.27
CA ALA A 120 -13.93 4.49 4.24
C ALA A 120 -12.91 3.98 5.26
N ALA A 121 -13.10 2.74 5.71
CA ALA A 121 -12.10 2.01 6.49
C ALA A 121 -10.84 1.80 5.63
N PHE A 122 -9.65 2.00 6.20
CA PHE A 122 -8.40 1.84 5.47
C PHE A 122 -7.56 0.72 6.07
N ILE A 123 -7.38 -0.35 5.31
CA ILE A 123 -6.61 -1.52 5.73
C ILE A 123 -5.29 -1.51 4.96
N ARG A 124 -4.20 -1.28 5.66
CA ARG A 124 -2.84 -1.28 5.08
C ARG A 124 -2.19 -2.62 5.38
N VAL A 125 -1.64 -3.25 4.34
CA VAL A 125 -0.85 -4.47 4.44
C VAL A 125 0.40 -4.33 3.58
N VAL A 126 1.53 -4.86 4.04
CA VAL A 126 2.75 -4.94 3.21
C VAL A 126 2.84 -6.32 2.59
N GLY A 127 3.18 -6.42 1.30
CA GLY A 127 3.21 -7.69 0.55
C GLY A 127 4.09 -8.76 1.21
N SER A 128 5.17 -8.36 1.87
CA SER A 128 6.06 -9.24 2.63
C SER A 128 5.42 -9.85 3.88
N GLU A 129 4.40 -9.21 4.47
CA GLU A 129 3.70 -9.72 5.67
C GLU A 129 2.89 -10.99 5.37
N PHE A 130 2.48 -11.20 4.12
CA PHE A 130 1.80 -12.43 3.73
C PHE A 130 2.74 -13.64 3.68
N VAL A 131 4.07 -13.43 3.60
CA VAL A 131 5.05 -14.50 3.50
C VAL A 131 5.42 -14.99 4.90
N GLN A 132 4.69 -16.00 5.39
CA GLN A 132 4.89 -16.58 6.72
C GLN A 132 5.76 -17.85 6.68
N LYS A 133 6.43 -18.14 7.80
CA LYS A 133 7.24 -19.36 7.96
C LYS A 133 6.39 -20.63 7.97
N TYR A 134 5.14 -20.53 8.39
CA TYR A 134 4.23 -21.66 8.51
C TYR A 134 3.35 -21.80 7.25
N LEU A 135 3.29 -23.03 6.74
CA LEU A 135 2.50 -23.37 5.55
C LEU A 135 1.00 -23.12 5.80
N GLY A 136 0.37 -22.38 4.91
CA GLY A 136 -1.07 -22.08 4.90
C GLY A 136 -1.48 -20.84 5.70
N GLU A 137 -0.56 -20.18 6.41
CA GLU A 137 -0.87 -18.93 7.11
C GLU A 137 -1.05 -17.76 6.14
N GLY A 138 -0.21 -17.65 5.12
CA GLY A 138 -0.32 -16.59 4.11
C GLY A 138 -1.70 -16.54 3.42
N PRO A 139 -2.19 -17.64 2.82
CA PRO A 139 -3.53 -17.68 2.22
C PRO A 139 -4.66 -17.43 3.23
N ARG A 140 -4.48 -17.85 4.50
CA ARG A 140 -5.44 -17.55 5.57
C ARG A 140 -5.49 -16.04 5.83
N MET A 141 -4.34 -15.38 5.99
CA MET A 141 -4.25 -13.94 6.19
C MET A 141 -4.91 -13.15 5.06
N VAL A 142 -4.71 -13.55 3.80
CA VAL A 142 -5.38 -12.92 2.65
C VAL A 142 -6.90 -12.98 2.83
N ARG A 143 -7.47 -14.16 3.15
CA ARG A 143 -8.91 -14.31 3.39
C ARG A 143 -9.39 -13.46 4.56
N ASP A 144 -8.61 -13.37 5.62
CA ASP A 144 -8.95 -12.59 6.81
C ASP A 144 -8.96 -11.07 6.50
N VAL A 145 -8.00 -10.56 5.74
CA VAL A 145 -7.96 -9.15 5.29
C VAL A 145 -9.19 -8.79 4.45
N PHE A 146 -9.55 -9.64 3.48
CA PHE A 146 -10.72 -9.38 2.63
C PHE A 146 -12.05 -9.54 3.37
N ARG A 147 -12.14 -10.50 4.30
CA ARG A 147 -13.32 -10.62 5.19
C ARG A 147 -13.49 -9.37 6.03
N LEU A 148 -12.41 -8.89 6.62
CA LEU A 148 -12.41 -7.70 7.46
C LEU A 148 -12.80 -6.43 6.69
N ALA A 149 -12.31 -6.30 5.46
CA ALA A 149 -12.74 -5.22 4.56
C ALA A 149 -14.24 -5.28 4.24
N LYS A 150 -14.79 -6.48 4.10
CA LYS A 150 -16.23 -6.70 3.85
C LYS A 150 -17.09 -6.35 5.06
N GLU A 151 -16.64 -6.70 6.26
CA GLU A 151 -17.32 -6.36 7.52
C GLU A 151 -17.30 -4.85 7.79
N ASN A 152 -16.24 -4.15 7.37
CA ASN A 152 -16.08 -2.71 7.54
C ASN A 152 -16.38 -1.90 6.26
N ALA A 153 -17.15 -2.45 5.32
CA ALA A 153 -17.47 -1.76 4.07
C ALA A 153 -18.31 -0.47 4.34
N PRO A 154 -18.00 0.68 3.70
CA PRO A 154 -17.03 0.89 2.63
C PRO A 154 -15.57 0.86 3.11
N ALA A 155 -14.71 0.12 2.40
CA ALA A 155 -13.32 -0.10 2.80
C ALA A 155 -12.34 -0.01 1.62
N ILE A 156 -11.11 0.40 1.92
CA ILE A 156 -9.99 0.46 0.99
C ILE A 156 -8.89 -0.45 1.52
N ILE A 157 -8.51 -1.44 0.73
CA ILE A 157 -7.36 -2.32 1.01
C ILE A 157 -6.17 -1.77 0.24
N PHE A 158 -5.14 -1.33 0.95
CA PHE A 158 -3.87 -0.89 0.38
C PHE A 158 -2.79 -1.94 0.62
N ILE A 159 -2.28 -2.54 -0.47
CA ILE A 159 -1.17 -3.50 -0.44
C ILE A 159 0.07 -2.83 -1.01
N ASP A 160 1.06 -2.56 -0.16
CA ASP A 160 2.37 -2.04 -0.57
C ASP A 160 3.31 -3.19 -0.94
N GLU A 161 4.33 -2.94 -1.76
CA GLU A 161 5.34 -3.97 -2.15
C GLU A 161 4.74 -5.30 -2.61
N ILE A 162 3.72 -5.24 -3.48
CA ILE A 162 3.03 -6.45 -3.97
C ILE A 162 3.96 -7.39 -4.74
N ASP A 163 5.09 -6.89 -5.27
CA ASP A 163 6.13 -7.67 -5.93
C ASP A 163 6.77 -8.74 -5.03
N ALA A 164 6.65 -8.62 -3.70
CA ALA A 164 7.05 -9.68 -2.78
C ALA A 164 6.29 -11.01 -3.02
N ILE A 165 5.01 -10.93 -3.38
CA ILE A 165 4.13 -12.10 -3.57
C ILE A 165 3.66 -12.31 -5.02
N ALA A 166 3.72 -11.27 -5.85
CA ALA A 166 3.15 -11.28 -7.19
C ALA A 166 4.18 -11.47 -8.32
N THR A 167 5.32 -12.09 -8.04
CA THR A 167 6.36 -12.32 -9.06
C THR A 167 5.98 -13.44 -10.03
N LYS A 168 6.20 -13.22 -11.34
CA LYS A 168 6.12 -14.27 -12.38
C LYS A 168 7.17 -15.33 -12.11
N ARG A 169 6.82 -16.42 -11.43
CA ARG A 169 7.73 -17.55 -11.21
C ARG A 169 7.32 -18.70 -12.14
N PHE A 170 8.09 -18.89 -13.20
CA PHE A 170 7.89 -19.96 -14.19
C PHE A 170 8.39 -21.33 -13.73
N ASP A 171 9.26 -21.40 -12.70
CA ASP A 171 9.78 -22.66 -12.17
C ASP A 171 9.92 -22.61 -10.64
N ALA A 172 8.87 -22.99 -9.91
CA ALA A 172 8.90 -23.13 -8.45
C ALA A 172 9.67 -24.40 -8.05
N GLN A 173 11.00 -24.32 -7.99
CA GLN A 173 11.85 -25.42 -7.56
C GLN A 173 11.90 -25.61 -6.03
N THR A 174 11.57 -24.57 -5.25
CA THR A 174 11.60 -24.62 -3.78
C THR A 174 10.20 -24.64 -3.14
N GLY A 175 10.11 -25.20 -1.92
CA GLY A 175 8.85 -25.25 -1.17
C GLY A 175 8.31 -23.87 -0.78
N ALA A 176 9.18 -22.88 -0.57
CA ALA A 176 8.80 -21.50 -0.26
C ALA A 176 8.12 -20.81 -1.45
N ASP A 177 8.62 -21.06 -2.66
CA ASP A 177 8.06 -20.46 -3.88
C ASP A 177 6.65 -20.96 -4.19
N ARG A 178 6.38 -22.23 -3.87
CA ARG A 178 5.04 -22.82 -3.98
C ARG A 178 4.05 -22.19 -3.00
N GLU A 179 4.51 -21.77 -1.82
CA GLU A 179 3.65 -21.08 -0.85
C GLU A 179 3.31 -19.68 -1.32
N VAL A 180 4.29 -18.93 -1.82
CA VAL A 180 4.06 -17.60 -2.42
C VAL A 180 3.06 -17.69 -3.58
N GLN A 181 3.18 -18.70 -4.43
CA GLN A 181 2.23 -18.93 -5.52
C GLN A 181 0.82 -19.22 -5.00
N ARG A 182 0.66 -19.96 -3.91
CA ARG A 182 -0.66 -20.20 -3.28
C ARG A 182 -1.26 -18.92 -2.72
N ILE A 183 -0.45 -18.06 -2.11
CA ILE A 183 -0.87 -16.74 -1.61
C ILE A 183 -1.39 -15.89 -2.77
N LEU A 184 -0.64 -15.84 -3.89
CA LEU A 184 -1.06 -15.12 -5.08
C LEU A 184 -2.38 -15.66 -5.65
N LEU A 185 -2.52 -16.98 -5.77
CA LEU A 185 -3.76 -17.60 -6.25
C LEU A 185 -4.95 -17.27 -5.34
N GLU A 186 -4.75 -17.28 -4.02
CA GLU A 186 -5.79 -16.90 -3.07
C GLU A 186 -6.17 -15.42 -3.20
N LEU A 187 -5.18 -14.53 -3.34
CA LEU A 187 -5.42 -13.11 -3.61
C LEU A 187 -6.26 -12.90 -4.88
N LEU A 188 -5.92 -13.61 -5.95
CA LEU A 188 -6.69 -13.58 -7.21
C LEU A 188 -8.12 -14.09 -7.02
N ASN A 189 -8.30 -15.20 -6.31
CA ASN A 189 -9.62 -15.76 -6.01
C ASN A 189 -10.46 -14.79 -5.19
N GLN A 190 -9.87 -14.12 -4.19
CA GLN A 190 -10.58 -13.11 -3.40
C GLN A 190 -10.97 -11.91 -4.27
N MET A 191 -10.08 -11.40 -5.13
CA MET A 191 -10.38 -10.29 -6.05
C MET A 191 -11.50 -10.60 -7.04
N ASP A 192 -11.53 -11.82 -7.59
CA ASP A 192 -12.59 -12.25 -8.50
C ASP A 192 -13.92 -12.48 -7.76
N GLY A 193 -13.84 -13.05 -6.55
CA GLY A 193 -14.97 -13.43 -5.69
C GLY A 193 -15.72 -12.27 -5.04
N PHE A 194 -15.29 -11.01 -5.22
CA PHE A 194 -16.09 -9.86 -4.80
C PHE A 194 -17.30 -9.71 -5.72
N ASP A 195 -18.49 -9.81 -5.13
CA ASP A 195 -19.70 -9.25 -5.71
C ASP A 195 -19.49 -7.75 -5.88
N GLN A 196 -19.81 -7.24 -7.09
CA GLN A 196 -19.72 -5.82 -7.45
C GLN A 196 -20.52 -4.89 -6.52
N THR A 197 -21.39 -5.46 -5.68
CA THR A 197 -22.21 -4.76 -4.69
C THR A 197 -21.44 -4.39 -3.41
N THR A 198 -20.29 -5.01 -3.15
CA THR A 198 -19.51 -4.72 -1.95
C THR A 198 -18.62 -3.51 -2.23
N ASN A 199 -18.80 -2.40 -1.49
CA ASN A 199 -18.02 -1.16 -1.63
C ASN A 199 -16.58 -1.29 -1.09
N VAL A 200 -15.84 -2.30 -1.56
CA VAL A 200 -14.45 -2.54 -1.21
C VAL A 200 -13.59 -2.22 -2.44
N LYS A 201 -12.57 -1.38 -2.26
CA LYS A 201 -11.61 -1.01 -3.32
C LYS A 201 -10.22 -1.51 -2.95
N VAL A 202 -9.51 -2.05 -3.93
CA VAL A 202 -8.15 -2.56 -3.75
C VAL A 202 -7.16 -1.65 -4.45
N ILE A 203 -6.16 -1.17 -3.72
CA ILE A 203 -5.06 -0.38 -4.23
C ILE A 203 -3.78 -1.18 -4.00
N MET A 204 -3.03 -1.45 -5.05
CA MET A 204 -1.74 -2.14 -4.97
C MET A 204 -0.62 -1.20 -5.42
N ALA A 205 0.51 -1.23 -4.74
CA ALA A 205 1.71 -0.49 -5.14
C ALA A 205 2.88 -1.44 -5.41
N THR A 206 3.61 -1.20 -6.51
CA THR A 206 4.84 -1.90 -6.85
C THR A 206 5.92 -0.92 -7.32
N ASN A 207 7.18 -1.27 -7.12
CA ASN A 207 8.31 -0.60 -7.76
C ASN A 207 8.72 -1.28 -9.09
N ARG A 208 8.28 -2.52 -9.30
CA ARG A 208 8.69 -3.38 -10.42
C ARG A 208 7.48 -3.96 -11.13
N ALA A 209 6.93 -3.22 -12.09
CA ALA A 209 5.77 -3.67 -12.86
C ALA A 209 6.11 -4.80 -13.84
N ASP A 210 7.36 -4.89 -14.28
CA ASP A 210 7.90 -5.88 -15.20
C ASP A 210 7.84 -7.31 -14.64
N THR A 211 8.04 -7.45 -13.33
CA THR A 211 8.07 -8.74 -12.64
C THR A 211 6.69 -9.26 -12.25
N LEU A 212 5.65 -8.44 -12.32
CA LEU A 212 4.30 -8.78 -11.85
C LEU A 212 3.60 -9.82 -12.73
N ASP A 213 2.91 -10.77 -12.11
CA ASP A 213 2.09 -11.77 -12.79
C ASP A 213 1.03 -11.11 -13.71
N PRO A 214 0.95 -11.47 -15.02
CA PRO A 214 -0.03 -10.88 -15.92
C PRO A 214 -1.47 -11.19 -15.52
N ALA A 215 -1.70 -12.22 -14.72
CA ALA A 215 -3.02 -12.58 -14.21
C ALA A 215 -3.63 -11.46 -13.35
N LEU A 216 -2.81 -10.70 -12.61
CA LEU A 216 -3.28 -9.54 -11.84
C LEU A 216 -3.72 -8.39 -12.75
N LEU A 217 -3.08 -8.26 -13.91
CA LEU A 217 -3.28 -7.17 -14.86
C LEU A 217 -4.48 -7.39 -15.80
N ARG A 218 -5.23 -8.49 -15.64
CA ARG A 218 -6.41 -8.78 -16.44
C ARG A 218 -7.58 -7.88 -16.06
N PRO A 219 -8.41 -7.45 -17.03
CA PRO A 219 -9.64 -6.73 -16.75
C PRO A 219 -10.53 -7.49 -15.75
N GLY A 220 -11.17 -6.78 -14.83
CA GLY A 220 -11.95 -7.34 -13.72
C GLY A 220 -11.15 -7.53 -12.42
N ARG A 221 -9.85 -7.19 -12.40
CA ARG A 221 -8.99 -7.23 -11.21
C ARG A 221 -8.36 -5.85 -10.96
N LEU A 222 -7.29 -5.55 -11.68
CA LEU A 222 -6.61 -4.24 -11.66
C LEU A 222 -6.95 -3.48 -12.94
N ASP A 223 -8.10 -2.82 -12.92
CA ASP A 223 -8.66 -2.12 -14.09
C ASP A 223 -7.91 -0.82 -14.39
N ARG A 224 -7.39 -0.15 -13.36
CA ARG A 224 -6.61 1.09 -13.51
C ARG A 224 -5.16 0.86 -13.19
N LYS A 225 -4.28 1.36 -14.06
CA LYS A 225 -2.83 1.29 -13.91
C LYS A 225 -2.30 2.72 -13.97
N ILE A 226 -1.75 3.18 -12.86
CA ILE A 226 -1.30 4.56 -12.69
C ILE A 226 0.22 4.53 -12.60
N GLU A 227 0.85 5.15 -13.59
CA GLU A 227 2.29 5.29 -13.65
C GLU A 227 2.76 6.53 -12.89
N PHE A 228 3.77 6.34 -12.06
CA PHE A 228 4.49 7.39 -11.37
C PHE A 228 5.85 7.53 -12.02
N PRO A 229 6.04 8.44 -13.00
CA PRO A 229 7.35 8.71 -13.54
C PRO A 229 8.22 9.47 -12.52
N LEU A 230 9.51 9.61 -12.84
CA LEU A 230 10.36 10.57 -12.14
C LEU A 230 9.84 12.00 -12.38
N PRO A 231 9.96 12.91 -11.40
CA PRO A 231 9.38 14.24 -11.51
C PRO A 231 10.08 15.09 -12.59
N ASP A 232 9.27 15.64 -13.50
CA ASP A 232 9.71 16.65 -14.47
C ASP A 232 10.10 17.97 -13.79
N ARG A 233 10.79 18.88 -14.48
CA ARG A 233 11.19 20.20 -13.94
C ARG A 233 10.03 20.94 -13.25
N ARG A 234 8.85 20.92 -13.87
CA ARG A 234 7.63 21.54 -13.29
C ARG A 234 7.19 20.82 -12.01
N GLN A 235 7.23 19.49 -11.99
CA GLN A 235 6.86 18.69 -10.81
C GLN A 235 7.89 18.83 -9.69
N LYS A 236 9.20 18.83 -10.01
CA LYS A 236 10.28 19.12 -9.05
C LYS A 236 10.03 20.44 -8.34
N ARG A 237 9.69 21.50 -9.07
CA ARG A 237 9.33 22.80 -8.48
C ARG A 237 8.22 22.68 -7.44
N LEU A 238 7.14 21.99 -7.80
CA LEU A 238 6.01 21.79 -6.89
C LEU A 238 6.41 20.97 -5.65
N VAL A 239 7.21 19.92 -5.82
CA VAL A 239 7.71 19.10 -4.72
C VAL A 239 8.61 19.91 -3.79
N PHE A 240 9.58 20.65 -4.34
CA PHE A 240 10.43 21.56 -3.55
C PHE A 240 9.58 22.56 -2.78
N GLN A 241 8.67 23.28 -3.44
CA GLN A 241 7.78 24.26 -2.79
C GLN A 241 6.93 23.65 -1.67
N THR A 242 6.40 22.44 -1.89
CA THR A 242 5.56 21.78 -0.89
C THR A 242 6.36 21.41 0.35
N ILE A 243 7.58 20.89 0.18
CA ILE A 243 8.45 20.48 1.29
C ILE A 243 9.02 21.71 2.01
N THR A 244 9.47 22.71 1.26
CA THR A 244 10.06 23.93 1.83
C THR A 244 9.04 24.85 2.49
N SER A 245 7.75 24.72 2.20
CA SER A 245 6.68 25.50 2.85
C SER A 245 6.66 25.37 4.38
N LYS A 246 7.17 24.25 4.92
CA LYS A 246 7.25 23.97 6.36
C LYS A 246 8.61 24.37 6.95
N MET A 247 9.55 24.87 6.13
CA MET A 247 10.92 25.19 6.52
C MET A 247 11.15 26.71 6.53
N ASN A 248 12.09 27.16 7.36
CA ASN A 248 12.49 28.57 7.41
C ASN A 248 13.70 28.81 6.50
N LEU A 249 13.46 29.26 5.27
CA LEU A 249 14.51 29.56 4.29
C LEU A 249 14.88 31.04 4.31
N SER A 250 16.15 31.34 4.05
CA SER A 250 16.59 32.70 3.75
C SER A 250 16.03 33.16 2.40
N ASP A 251 15.74 34.45 2.27
CA ASP A 251 15.36 35.08 1.00
C ASP A 251 16.44 34.93 -0.09
N GLU A 252 17.67 34.59 0.31
CA GLU A 252 18.79 34.30 -0.60
C GLU A 252 18.70 32.93 -1.29
N VAL A 253 17.80 32.04 -0.85
CA VAL A 253 17.69 30.68 -1.43
C VAL A 253 16.82 30.71 -2.68
N ASP A 254 17.47 30.59 -3.84
CA ASP A 254 16.77 30.38 -5.11
C ASP A 254 16.59 28.89 -5.42
N LEU A 255 15.36 28.40 -5.27
CA LEU A 255 15.01 27.01 -5.59
C LEU A 255 15.15 26.71 -7.10
N GLU A 256 15.04 27.70 -7.98
CA GLU A 256 15.17 27.49 -9.43
C GLU A 256 16.54 26.94 -9.82
N GLU A 257 17.60 27.35 -9.10
CA GLU A 257 18.95 26.88 -9.38
C GLU A 257 19.05 25.35 -9.23
N TYR A 258 18.44 24.79 -8.19
CA TYR A 258 18.42 23.35 -7.92
C TYR A 258 17.46 22.61 -8.85
N ILE A 259 16.32 23.22 -9.19
CA ILE A 259 15.33 22.64 -10.11
C ILE A 259 15.85 22.55 -11.54
N ALA A 260 16.67 23.51 -11.97
CA ALA A 260 17.23 23.57 -13.32
C ALA A 260 18.33 22.54 -13.59
N ARG A 261 18.86 21.87 -12.56
CA ARG A 261 19.91 20.87 -12.69
C ARG A 261 19.38 19.63 -13.45
N PRO A 262 20.21 19.02 -14.32
CA PRO A 262 19.79 17.89 -15.17
C PRO A 262 19.63 16.56 -14.41
N ASP A 263 19.96 16.53 -13.11
CA ASP A 263 19.98 15.30 -12.32
C ASP A 263 18.58 14.69 -12.17
N LYS A 264 18.50 13.36 -12.28
CA LYS A 264 17.25 12.60 -12.17
C LYS A 264 16.98 12.25 -10.70
N ILE A 265 16.41 13.21 -9.97
CA ILE A 265 16.06 13.07 -8.55
C ILE A 265 14.58 12.68 -8.37
N SER A 266 14.30 11.78 -7.45
CA SER A 266 12.94 11.40 -7.02
C SER A 266 12.39 12.38 -5.97
N GLY A 267 11.10 12.25 -5.63
CA GLY A 267 10.50 13.05 -4.56
C GLY A 267 11.13 12.78 -3.18
N ALA A 268 11.54 11.53 -2.93
CA ALA A 268 12.26 11.16 -1.72
C ALA A 268 13.65 11.81 -1.66
N ASP A 269 14.36 11.90 -2.78
CA ASP A 269 15.68 12.54 -2.84
C ASP A 269 15.56 14.05 -2.60
N ILE A 270 14.53 14.69 -3.17
CA ILE A 270 14.25 16.11 -2.90
C ILE A 270 13.99 16.33 -1.40
N ASN A 271 13.22 15.45 -0.76
CA ASN A 271 12.99 15.51 0.68
C ASN A 271 14.29 15.31 1.47
N ALA A 272 15.12 14.34 1.08
CA ALA A 272 16.43 14.10 1.71
C ALA A 272 17.36 15.33 1.60
N ILE A 273 17.41 15.97 0.43
CA ILE A 273 18.17 17.21 0.20
C ILE A 273 17.71 18.31 1.16
N CYS A 274 16.40 18.53 1.26
CA CYS A 274 15.84 19.56 2.14
C CYS A 274 16.08 19.23 3.62
N GLN A 275 15.97 17.97 4.02
CA GLN A 275 16.25 17.53 5.39
C GLN A 275 17.72 17.67 5.77
N GLU A 276 18.64 17.27 4.89
CA GLU A 276 20.09 17.46 5.12
C GLU A 276 20.45 18.95 5.21
N ALA A 277 19.86 19.80 4.36
CA ALA A 277 20.04 21.26 4.45
C ALA A 277 19.56 21.81 5.80
N GLY A 278 18.38 21.39 6.26
CA GLY A 278 17.86 21.75 7.58
C GLY A 278 18.76 21.26 8.72
N MET A 279 19.25 20.02 8.63
CA MET A 279 20.14 19.44 9.63
C MET A 279 21.49 20.18 9.69
N HIS A 280 22.01 20.64 8.56
CA HIS A 280 23.21 21.48 8.53
C HIS A 280 23.00 22.82 9.24
N ALA A 281 21.87 23.49 8.99
CA ALA A 281 21.53 24.73 9.69
C ALA A 281 21.41 24.51 11.21
N VAL A 282 20.76 23.42 11.63
CA VAL A 282 20.62 23.04 13.05
C VAL A 282 21.98 22.75 13.69
N ARG A 283 22.89 22.01 13.02
CA ARG A 283 24.25 21.74 13.55
C ARG A 283 25.07 23.01 13.75
N GLU A 284 24.83 24.04 12.94
CA GLU A 284 25.47 25.35 13.08
C GLU A 284 24.70 26.30 14.02
N ASN A 285 23.68 25.82 14.74
CA ASN A 285 22.80 26.58 15.64
C ASN A 285 22.11 27.77 14.94
N ARG A 286 21.71 27.60 13.68
CA ARG A 286 20.99 28.60 12.88
C ARG A 286 19.51 28.27 12.79
N TYR A 287 18.66 29.30 12.87
CA TYR A 287 17.20 29.19 12.71
C TYR A 287 16.73 29.34 11.26
N VAL A 288 17.65 29.65 10.35
CA VAL A 288 17.38 29.92 8.93
C VAL A 288 18.32 29.07 8.07
N ILE A 289 17.78 28.43 7.05
CA ILE A 289 18.54 27.65 6.08
C ILE A 289 19.14 28.59 5.04
N LEU A 290 20.46 28.48 4.82
CA LEU A 290 21.20 29.29 3.86
C LEU A 290 21.44 28.51 2.55
N PRO A 291 21.75 29.20 1.43
CA PRO A 291 22.07 28.53 0.16
C PRO A 291 23.23 27.52 0.28
N LYS A 292 24.21 27.81 1.15
CA LYS A 292 25.34 26.91 1.42
C LYS A 292 24.91 25.56 2.00
N ASP A 293 23.81 25.51 2.74
CA ASP A 293 23.30 24.27 3.34
C ASP A 293 22.58 23.41 2.30
N PHE A 294 21.77 24.03 1.45
CA PHE A 294 21.14 23.36 0.32
C PHE A 294 22.18 22.77 -0.63
N GLU A 295 23.25 23.51 -0.92
CA GLU A 295 24.33 23.02 -1.77
C GLU A 295 25.08 21.83 -1.14
N LYS A 296 25.30 21.84 0.17
CA LYS A 296 25.86 20.67 0.90
C LYS A 296 24.91 19.48 0.87
N GLY A 297 23.62 19.70 1.15
CA GLY A 297 22.58 18.65 1.11
C GLY A 297 22.43 18.02 -0.27
N TYR A 298 22.46 18.85 -1.32
CA TYR A 298 22.41 18.40 -2.71
C TYR A 298 23.60 17.50 -3.05
N LYS A 299 24.83 17.94 -2.73
CA LYS A 299 26.05 17.15 -2.96
C LYS A 299 26.06 15.84 -2.19
N ASN A 300 25.64 15.84 -0.94
CA ASN A 300 25.65 14.63 -0.11
C ASN A 300 24.64 13.59 -0.63
N THR A 301 23.46 14.04 -1.07
CA THR A 301 22.42 13.13 -1.56
C THR A 301 22.81 12.52 -2.90
N ILE A 302 23.30 13.32 -3.84
CA ILE A 302 23.71 12.83 -5.17
C ILE A 302 24.98 11.99 -5.12
N LYS A 303 25.97 12.37 -4.31
CA LYS A 303 27.18 11.52 -4.14
C LYS A 303 26.84 10.15 -3.56
N LYS A 304 25.76 10.03 -2.79
CA LYS A 304 25.32 8.75 -2.27
C LYS A 304 24.89 7.81 -3.40
N ASP A 305 24.13 8.32 -4.37
CA ASP A 305 23.78 7.59 -5.60
C ASP A 305 25.02 7.20 -6.42
N GLU A 306 25.98 8.11 -6.61
CA GLU A 306 27.22 7.80 -7.35
C GLU A 306 28.09 6.75 -6.63
N SER A 307 28.18 6.81 -5.30
CA SER A 307 28.97 5.88 -4.50
C SER A 307 28.36 4.47 -4.44
N GLU A 308 27.04 4.35 -4.49
CA GLU A 308 26.37 3.04 -4.63
C GLU A 308 26.69 2.42 -6.01
N HIS A 309 26.81 3.23 -7.06
CA HIS A 309 27.21 2.76 -8.39
C HIS A 309 28.71 2.42 -8.52
N GLU A 310 29.59 3.07 -7.77
CA GLU A 310 31.03 2.74 -7.76
C GLU A 310 31.34 1.42 -7.05
N PHE A 311 30.55 1.00 -6.07
CA PHE A 311 30.76 -0.28 -5.37
C PHE A 311 30.53 -1.51 -6.28
N TYR A 312 29.86 -1.34 -7.42
CA TYR A 312 29.60 -2.39 -8.42
C TYR A 312 30.55 -2.35 -9.62
N LYS A 313 31.60 -1.52 -9.60
CA LYS A 313 32.64 -1.48 -10.64
C LYS A 313 33.90 -2.23 -10.25
#